data_AF-K0RIN9-F1
#
_entry.id   AF-K0RIN9-F1
#
_cell.length_a   1.000
_cell.length_b   1.000
_cell.length_c   1.000
_cell.angle_alpha   90.00
_cell.angle_beta   90.00
_cell.angle_gamma   90.00
#
_symmetry.space_group_name_H-M   'P 1'
#
loop_
_entity.id
_entity.type
_entity.pdbx_description
1 polymer ?
#
loop_
_entity_poly.entity_id
_entity_poly.type
_entity_poly.pdbx_seq_one_letter_code
_entity_poly.pdbx_strand_id
1 'polypeptide(L)'
;MSDASAQSAQAAVESADQAARSPHQRLMASGHERPEGDRCPICFDLIELPVGPHSKFNVCCMKRVCDGCILAAYRRGMNGLCEFCRTPFTNDNASKLAMIQKRVSKGDAEAISHLGDKNYNGELGLTKDVSRAIELWTEAAELGSLDAHYQLGLMYCTARVSRKTNQGASAIGSRPQ
;
A
#
# COMPACT_ATOMS: atom_id res chain seq x y z
N MET A 1 -19.41 -29.92 40.07
CA MET A 1 -20.39 -29.32 39.13
C MET A 1 -20.17 -27.82 38.91
N SER A 2 -18.97 -27.28 39.19
CA SER A 2 -18.68 -25.83 39.19
C SER A 2 -17.84 -25.33 38.01
N ASP A 3 -17.08 -26.20 37.33
CA ASP A 3 -16.15 -25.76 36.28
C ASP A 3 -16.79 -25.60 34.90
N ALA A 4 -17.81 -26.41 34.59
CA ALA A 4 -18.51 -26.35 33.31
C ALA A 4 -19.33 -25.06 33.14
N SER A 5 -19.90 -24.51 34.23
CA SER A 5 -20.66 -23.26 34.16
C SER A 5 -19.76 -22.03 34.06
N ALA A 6 -18.54 -22.11 34.62
CA ALA A 6 -17.54 -21.05 34.51
C ALA A 6 -16.95 -20.96 33.09
N GLN A 7 -16.68 -22.11 32.44
CA GLN A 7 -16.23 -22.17 31.05
C GLN A 7 -17.29 -21.67 30.07
N SER A 8 -18.57 -22.01 30.29
CA SER A 8 -19.67 -21.50 29.46
C SER A 8 -19.87 -19.99 29.59
N ALA A 9 -19.60 -19.44 30.78
CA ALA A 9 -19.68 -18.00 31.02
C ALA A 9 -18.50 -17.25 30.36
N GLN A 10 -17.28 -17.79 30.44
CA GLN A 10 -16.11 -17.23 29.76
C GLN A 10 -16.27 -17.23 28.23
N ALA A 11 -16.74 -18.33 27.64
CA ALA A 11 -16.98 -18.42 26.21
C ALA A 11 -18.08 -17.44 25.72
N ALA A 12 -19.11 -17.21 26.54
CA ALA A 12 -20.16 -16.24 26.24
C ALA A 12 -19.65 -14.78 26.31
N VAL A 13 -18.74 -14.48 27.26
CA VAL A 13 -18.12 -13.16 27.39
C VAL A 13 -17.15 -12.88 26.24
N GLU A 14 -16.34 -13.87 25.83
CA GLU A 14 -15.45 -13.75 24.66
C GLU A 14 -16.23 -13.57 23.34
N SER A 15 -17.34 -14.28 23.17
CA SER A 15 -18.22 -14.15 22.00
C SER A 15 -18.92 -12.79 21.94
N ALA A 16 -19.29 -12.21 23.09
CA ALA A 16 -19.91 -10.89 23.15
C ALA A 16 -18.89 -9.77 22.89
N ASP A 17 -17.66 -9.91 23.39
CA ASP A 17 -16.56 -8.96 23.15
C ASP A 17 -16.09 -9.00 21.69
N GLN A 18 -16.08 -10.18 21.05
CA GLN A 18 -15.85 -10.30 19.62
C GLN A 18 -16.96 -9.66 18.78
N ALA A 19 -18.23 -9.71 19.21
CA ALA A 19 -19.33 -9.08 18.49
C ALA A 19 -19.34 -7.55 18.59
N ALA A 20 -18.79 -6.99 19.67
CA ALA A 20 -18.63 -5.54 19.87
C ALA A 20 -17.44 -4.94 19.09
N ARG A 21 -16.48 -5.78 18.67
CA ARG A 21 -15.31 -5.38 17.90
C ARG A 21 -15.66 -5.01 16.47
N SER A 22 -15.05 -3.94 15.97
CA SER A 22 -15.15 -3.59 14.55
C SER A 22 -14.69 -4.77 13.68
N PRO A 23 -15.17 -4.91 12.44
CA PRO A 23 -14.73 -5.98 11.53
C PRO A 23 -13.21 -6.09 11.43
N HIS A 24 -12.52 -4.96 11.49
CA HIS A 24 -11.06 -4.89 11.51
C HIS A 24 -10.47 -5.47 12.80
N GLN A 25 -11.01 -5.14 13.97
CA GLN A 25 -10.58 -5.70 15.26
C GLN A 25 -10.82 -7.21 15.36
N ARG A 26 -11.89 -7.74 14.75
CA ARG A 26 -12.11 -9.19 14.64
C ARG A 26 -11.11 -9.88 13.73
N LEU A 27 -10.75 -9.26 12.61
CA LEU A 27 -9.71 -9.76 11.70
C LEU A 27 -8.33 -9.78 12.37
N MET A 28 -7.99 -8.76 13.17
CA MET A 28 -6.74 -8.77 13.95
C MET A 28 -6.72 -9.90 14.99
N ALA A 29 -7.87 -10.20 15.60
CA ALA A 29 -8.00 -11.27 16.59
C ALA A 29 -7.94 -12.69 15.99
N SER A 30 -8.07 -12.85 14.66
CA SER A 30 -7.99 -14.15 13.97
C SER A 30 -6.57 -14.56 13.57
N GLY A 31 -5.54 -13.83 14.05
CA GLY A 31 -4.13 -14.11 13.79
C GLY A 31 -3.59 -13.55 12.48
N HIS A 32 -4.39 -12.77 11.74
CA HIS A 32 -3.91 -12.05 10.57
C HIS A 32 -3.32 -10.70 11.00
N GLU A 33 -2.00 -10.63 11.05
CA GLU A 33 -1.30 -9.39 11.37
C GLU A 33 -1.35 -8.41 10.19
N ARG A 34 -1.42 -7.12 10.51
CA ARG A 34 -1.32 -6.06 9.50
C ARG A 34 0.12 -5.98 8.98
N PRO A 35 0.31 -5.72 7.68
CA PRO A 35 1.63 -5.43 7.13
C PRO A 35 2.39 -4.36 7.93
N GLU A 36 3.71 -4.51 8.05
CA GLU A 36 4.55 -3.52 8.74
C GLU A 36 4.42 -2.11 8.13
N GLY A 37 4.17 -2.02 6.82
CA GLY A 37 3.94 -0.76 6.10
C GLY A 37 2.71 0.03 6.57
N ASP A 38 1.81 -0.60 7.32
CA ASP A 38 0.61 0.03 7.87
C ASP A 38 0.83 0.63 9.26
N ARG A 39 2.03 0.52 9.83
CA ARG A 39 2.39 1.19 11.08
C ARG A 39 3.03 2.54 10.77
N CYS A 40 2.62 3.56 11.51
CA CYS A 40 3.30 4.84 11.43
C CYS A 40 4.72 4.70 12.01
N PRO A 41 5.79 5.11 11.32
CA PRO A 41 7.16 4.96 11.80
C PRO A 41 7.53 5.95 12.90
N ILE A 42 6.62 6.87 13.28
CA ILE A 42 6.85 7.86 14.35
C ILE A 42 6.22 7.40 15.66
N CYS A 43 4.94 7.03 15.67
CA CYS A 43 4.26 6.56 16.87
C CYS A 43 4.21 5.03 17.01
N PHE A 44 4.58 4.28 15.96
CA PHE A 44 4.50 2.82 15.89
C PHE A 44 3.08 2.24 16.02
N ASP A 45 2.05 3.08 16.00
CA ASP A 45 0.66 2.64 15.98
C ASP A 45 0.22 2.29 14.56
N LEU A 46 -0.81 1.44 14.47
CA LEU A 46 -1.47 1.12 13.21
C LEU A 46 -2.21 2.35 12.67
N ILE A 47 -2.04 2.61 11.39
CA ILE A 47 -2.80 3.63 10.67
C ILE A 47 -4.22 3.11 10.44
N GLU A 48 -5.21 3.97 10.72
CA GLU A 48 -6.63 3.68 10.55
C GLU A 48 -6.95 3.24 9.10
N LEU A 49 -7.92 2.33 8.95
CA LEU A 49 -8.42 1.96 7.63
C LEU A 49 -9.49 2.93 7.15
N PRO A 50 -9.46 3.32 5.86
CA PRO A 50 -8.44 3.01 4.85
C PRO A 50 -7.12 3.77 5.07
N VAL A 51 -5.98 3.09 4.94
CA VAL A 51 -4.65 3.66 5.25
C VAL A 51 -4.35 4.93 4.45
N GLY A 52 -4.75 4.97 3.17
CA GLY A 52 -4.47 6.09 2.27
C GLY A 52 -4.99 7.44 2.80
N PRO A 53 -6.31 7.58 3.05
CA PRO A 53 -6.89 8.81 3.59
C PRO A 53 -6.41 9.23 4.98
N HIS A 54 -5.92 8.32 5.81
CA HIS A 54 -5.47 8.59 7.18
C HIS A 54 -3.95 8.75 7.30
N SER A 55 -3.27 8.95 6.17
CA SER A 55 -1.82 9.09 6.13
C SER A 55 -1.31 9.86 4.92
N LYS A 56 -0.04 10.26 4.99
CA LYS A 56 0.70 10.79 3.87
C LYS A 56 1.92 9.94 3.56
N PHE A 57 2.10 9.61 2.29
CA PHE A 57 3.34 9.00 1.79
C PHE A 57 4.37 10.09 1.47
N ASN A 58 5.58 9.94 2.00
CA ASN A 58 6.68 10.89 1.81
C ASN A 58 7.74 10.31 0.87
N VAL A 59 7.85 10.87 -0.33
CA VAL A 59 8.79 10.43 -1.39
C VAL A 59 10.26 10.50 -0.96
N CYS A 60 10.63 11.50 -0.15
CA CYS A 60 12.00 11.63 0.35
C CYS A 60 12.44 10.43 1.20
N CYS A 61 11.49 9.79 1.90
CA CYS A 61 11.76 8.72 2.83
C CYS A 61 11.07 7.36 2.57
N MET A 62 10.27 7.26 1.51
CA MET A 62 9.38 6.12 1.22
C MET A 62 8.63 5.62 2.47
N LYS A 63 8.27 6.56 3.36
CA LYS A 63 7.53 6.26 4.58
C LYS A 63 6.18 6.92 4.55
N ARG A 64 5.22 6.18 5.11
CA ARG A 64 3.86 6.63 5.32
C ARG A 64 3.69 7.06 6.77
N VAL A 65 3.19 8.27 6.99
CA VAL A 65 3.02 8.83 8.34
C VAL A 65 1.55 9.13 8.56
N CYS A 66 1.02 8.79 9.74
CA CYS A 66 -0.38 9.04 10.08
C CYS A 66 -0.66 10.52 10.28
N ASP A 67 -1.91 10.93 10.06
CA ASP A 67 -2.36 12.31 10.21
C ASP A 67 -2.09 12.87 11.61
N GLY A 68 -2.18 12.03 12.65
CA GLY A 68 -1.87 12.42 14.02
C GLY A 68 -0.41 12.87 14.19
N CYS A 69 0.54 12.12 13.63
CA CYS A 69 1.95 12.48 13.67
C CYS A 69 2.26 13.69 12.77
N ILE A 70 1.60 13.81 11.63
CA ILE A 70 1.70 14.99 10.74
C ILE A 70 1.22 16.24 11.48
N LEU A 71 0.07 16.19 12.14
CA LEU A 71 -0.49 17.29 12.92
C LEU A 71 0.40 17.66 14.11
N ALA A 72 0.94 16.66 14.81
CA ALA A 72 1.87 16.88 15.90
C ALA A 72 3.16 17.56 15.41
N ALA A 73 3.65 17.18 14.23
CA ALA A 73 4.82 17.80 13.61
C ALA A 73 4.56 19.27 13.23
N TYR A 74 3.40 19.55 12.62
CA TYR A 74 2.96 20.89 12.28
C TYR A 74 2.87 21.80 13.52
N ARG A 75 2.28 21.32 14.62
CA ARG A 75 2.19 22.05 15.90
C ARG A 75 3.54 22.38 16.52
N ARG A 76 4.60 21.65 16.16
CA ARG A 76 5.99 21.90 16.58
C ARG A 76 6.76 22.80 15.61
N GLY A 77 6.11 23.37 14.59
CA GLY A 77 6.73 24.28 13.64
C GLY A 77 7.57 23.60 12.55
N MET A 78 7.43 22.29 12.33
CA MET A 78 8.11 21.58 11.25
C MET A 78 7.41 21.77 9.89
N ASN A 79 7.10 23.03 9.56
CA ASN A 79 6.38 23.38 8.34
C ASN A 79 7.30 23.28 7.12
N GLY A 80 6.82 22.65 6.05
CA GLY A 80 7.61 22.48 4.82
C GLY A 80 8.71 21.41 4.91
N LEU A 81 8.77 20.65 6.00
CA LEU A 81 9.73 19.57 6.20
C LEU A 81 9.00 18.23 6.34
N CYS A 82 9.65 17.15 5.89
CA CYS A 82 9.19 15.80 6.19
C CYS A 82 9.28 15.53 7.69
N GLU A 83 8.15 15.15 8.28
CA GLU A 83 7.97 14.84 9.68
C GLU A 83 8.78 13.63 10.16
N PHE A 84 9.25 12.78 9.24
CA PHE A 84 10.11 11.64 9.54
C PHE A 84 11.60 11.95 9.37
N CYS A 85 12.03 12.34 8.16
CA CYS A 85 13.46 12.51 7.84
C CYS A 85 13.93 13.97 7.74
N ARG A 86 13.05 14.94 8.02
CA ARG A 86 13.31 16.40 8.01
C ARG A 86 13.79 16.96 6.66
N THR A 87 13.69 16.19 5.58
CA THR A 87 13.99 16.69 4.23
C THR A 87 12.94 17.73 3.83
N PRO A 88 13.34 18.89 3.28
CA PRO A 88 12.40 19.88 2.78
C PRO A 88 11.50 19.31 1.69
N PHE A 89 10.22 19.67 1.71
CA PHE A 89 9.30 19.31 0.63
C PHE A 89 9.66 20.08 -0.63
N THR A 90 9.76 19.36 -1.74
CA THR A 90 9.96 19.94 -3.07
C THR A 90 8.71 19.73 -3.92
N ASN A 91 8.39 20.73 -4.74
CA ASN A 91 7.23 20.67 -5.63
C ASN A 91 7.62 20.29 -7.06
N ASP A 92 8.91 20.35 -7.41
CA ASP A 92 9.39 20.03 -8.74
C ASP A 92 9.57 18.52 -8.94
N ASN A 93 9.30 18.09 -10.17
CA ASN A 93 9.36 16.70 -10.58
C ASN A 93 10.80 16.15 -10.59
N ALA A 94 11.77 16.98 -10.99
CA ALA A 94 13.16 16.57 -11.08
C ALA A 94 13.74 16.18 -9.70
N SER A 95 13.48 16.99 -8.67
CA SER A 95 13.92 16.70 -7.30
C SER A 95 13.24 15.45 -6.74
N LYS A 96 11.93 15.28 -6.98
CA LYS A 96 11.21 14.06 -6.56
C LYS A 96 11.81 12.81 -7.23
N LEU A 97 12.06 12.87 -8.53
CA LEU A 97 12.67 11.77 -9.28
C LEU A 97 14.08 11.46 -8.78
N ALA A 98 14.90 12.49 -8.52
CA ALA A 98 16.25 12.32 -7.98
C ALA A 98 16.23 11.67 -6.58
N MET A 99 15.27 12.03 -5.72
CA MET A 99 15.07 11.39 -4.41
C MET A 99 14.71 9.90 -4.55
N ILE A 100 13.82 9.57 -5.50
CA ILE A 100 13.44 8.18 -5.80
C ILE A 100 14.66 7.40 -6.30
N GLN A 101 15.37 7.92 -7.31
CA GLN A 101 16.54 7.25 -7.90
C GLN A 101 17.66 7.03 -6.88
N LYS A 102 17.87 7.97 -5.96
CA LYS A 102 18.84 7.82 -4.87
C LYS A 102 18.51 6.67 -3.92
N ARG A 103 17.24 6.27 -3.80
CA ARG A 103 16.80 5.15 -2.98
C ARG A 103 16.78 3.85 -3.75
N VAL A 104 16.37 3.91 -5.02
CA VAL A 104 16.51 2.80 -5.97
C VAL A 104 17.95 2.32 -6.04
N SER A 105 18.94 3.23 -6.12
CA SER A 105 20.36 2.87 -6.13
C SER A 105 20.85 2.21 -4.83
N LYS A 106 20.06 2.26 -3.76
CA LYS A 106 20.32 1.59 -2.48
C LYS A 106 19.51 0.30 -2.31
N GLY A 107 18.75 -0.13 -3.31
CA GLY A 107 17.91 -1.32 -3.25
C GLY A 107 16.67 -1.18 -2.36
N ASP A 108 16.16 0.04 -2.17
CA ASP A 108 14.92 0.27 -1.44
C ASP A 108 13.73 -0.25 -2.27
N ALA A 109 13.17 -1.39 -1.87
CA ALA A 109 12.08 -2.07 -2.58
C ALA A 109 10.86 -1.16 -2.81
N GLU A 110 10.51 -0.34 -1.82
CA GLU A 110 9.40 0.59 -1.92
C GLU A 110 9.70 1.72 -2.91
N ALA A 111 10.95 2.19 -2.97
CA ALA A 111 11.36 3.18 -3.96
C ALA A 111 11.35 2.61 -5.39
N ILE A 112 11.76 1.36 -5.56
CA ILE A 112 11.75 0.66 -6.86
C ILE A 112 10.30 0.48 -7.34
N SER A 113 9.42 0.01 -6.45
CA SER A 113 7.99 -0.11 -6.73
C SER A 113 7.38 1.25 -7.12
N HIS A 114 7.69 2.29 -6.34
CA HIS A 114 7.21 3.64 -6.61
C HIS A 114 7.73 4.19 -7.94
N LEU A 115 8.98 3.90 -8.33
CA LEU A 115 9.51 4.26 -9.64
C LEU A 115 8.76 3.52 -10.77
N GLY A 116 8.40 2.25 -10.55
CA GLY A 116 7.53 1.48 -11.43
C GLY A 116 6.21 2.20 -11.70
N ASP A 117 5.52 2.66 -10.64
CA ASP A 117 4.28 3.43 -10.76
C ASP A 117 4.47 4.71 -11.60
N LYS A 118 5.58 5.42 -11.40
CA LYS A 118 5.87 6.65 -12.17
C LYS A 118 6.12 6.37 -13.64
N ASN A 119 6.80 5.27 -13.99
CA ASN A 119 6.96 4.84 -15.37
C ASN A 119 5.64 4.39 -15.99
N TYR A 120 4.80 3.68 -15.24
CA TYR A 120 3.49 3.22 -15.72
C TYR A 120 2.54 4.38 -16.05
N ASN A 121 2.55 5.44 -15.24
CA ASN A 121 1.70 6.61 -15.44
C ASN A 121 2.31 7.69 -16.35
N GLY A 122 3.63 7.68 -16.58
CA GLY A 122 4.33 8.77 -17.24
C GLY A 122 4.40 10.04 -16.39
N GLU A 123 4.67 9.87 -15.09
CA GLU A 123 4.74 10.96 -14.12
C GLU A 123 6.18 11.45 -13.90
N LEU A 124 6.34 12.58 -13.20
CA LEU A 124 7.64 13.17 -12.87
C LEU A 124 8.51 13.53 -14.10
N GLY A 125 7.89 13.76 -15.26
CA GLY A 125 8.59 14.05 -16.51
C GLY A 125 9.11 12.80 -17.24
N LEU A 126 8.74 11.61 -16.76
CA LEU A 126 8.99 10.36 -17.46
C LEU A 126 7.96 10.14 -18.57
N THR A 127 8.40 9.54 -19.68
CA THR A 127 7.47 8.99 -20.67
C THR A 127 6.84 7.72 -20.12
N LYS A 128 5.57 7.49 -20.43
CA LYS A 128 4.88 6.26 -20.05
C LYS A 128 5.56 5.04 -20.68
N ASP A 129 6.03 4.13 -19.84
CA ASP A 129 6.67 2.87 -20.23
C ASP A 129 6.17 1.74 -19.32
N VAL A 130 5.22 0.96 -19.85
CA VAL A 130 4.58 -0.14 -19.13
C VAL A 130 5.53 -1.33 -18.96
N SER A 131 6.37 -1.61 -19.96
CA SER A 131 7.33 -2.71 -19.90
C SER A 131 8.35 -2.45 -18.79
N ARG A 132 8.88 -1.22 -18.75
CA ARG A 132 9.80 -0.81 -17.69
C ARG A 132 9.16 -0.83 -16.30
N ALA A 133 7.89 -0.45 -16.20
CA ALA A 133 7.15 -0.53 -14.94
C ALA A 133 7.04 -1.98 -14.42
N ILE A 134 6.72 -2.93 -15.31
CA ILE A 134 6.63 -4.36 -14.96
C ILE A 134 7.97 -4.91 -14.49
N GLU A 135 9.08 -4.55 -15.15
CA GLU A 135 10.43 -4.94 -14.71
C GLU A 135 10.73 -4.43 -13.29
N LEU A 136 10.47 -3.14 -13.04
CA LEU A 136 10.69 -2.52 -11.74
C LEU A 136 9.81 -3.13 -10.65
N TRP A 137 8.53 -3.37 -10.91
CA TRP A 137 7.67 -4.05 -9.95
C TRP A 137 8.10 -5.51 -9.71
N THR A 138 8.63 -6.20 -10.72
CA THR A 138 9.17 -7.55 -10.54
C THR A 138 10.38 -7.55 -9.61
N GLU A 139 11.34 -6.64 -9.84
CA GLU A 139 12.50 -6.44 -8.96
C GLU A 139 12.08 -6.07 -7.53
N ALA A 140 11.16 -5.13 -7.37
CA ALA A 140 10.65 -4.72 -6.05
C ALA A 140 9.92 -5.86 -5.33
N ALA A 141 9.18 -6.69 -6.06
CA ALA A 141 8.49 -7.87 -5.51
C ALA A 141 9.50 -8.93 -5.05
N GLU A 142 10.57 -9.19 -5.80
CA GLU A 142 11.66 -10.08 -5.38
C GLU A 142 12.35 -9.60 -4.10
N LEU A 143 12.40 -8.28 -3.89
CA LEU A 143 12.89 -7.65 -2.65
C LEU A 143 11.83 -7.56 -1.53
N GLY A 144 10.63 -8.09 -1.75
CA GLY A 144 9.58 -8.20 -0.74
C GLY A 144 8.59 -7.03 -0.66
N SER A 145 8.55 -6.12 -1.65
CA SER A 145 7.54 -5.03 -1.65
C SER A 145 6.14 -5.60 -1.89
N LEU A 146 5.23 -5.36 -0.94
CA LEU A 146 3.83 -5.76 -1.04
C LEU A 146 3.07 -4.95 -2.10
N ASP A 147 3.37 -3.66 -2.20
CA ASP A 147 2.79 -2.77 -3.21
C ASP A 147 3.16 -3.26 -4.61
N ALA A 148 4.41 -3.71 -4.83
CA ALA A 148 4.84 -4.25 -6.11
C ALA A 148 4.09 -5.55 -6.49
N HIS A 149 3.92 -6.47 -5.54
CA HIS A 149 3.11 -7.67 -5.75
C HIS A 149 1.66 -7.33 -6.11
N TYR A 150 1.08 -6.34 -5.44
CA TYR A 150 -0.27 -5.86 -5.74
C TYR A 150 -0.38 -5.31 -7.17
N GLN A 151 0.56 -4.46 -7.60
CA GLN A 151 0.57 -3.90 -8.95
C GLN A 151 0.71 -4.97 -10.02
N LEU A 152 1.61 -5.94 -9.84
CA LEU A 152 1.73 -7.09 -10.74
C LEU A 152 0.42 -7.89 -10.82
N GLY A 153 -0.21 -8.13 -9.66
CA GLY A 153 -1.51 -8.80 -9.59
C GLY A 153 -2.59 -8.08 -10.40
N LEU A 154 -2.67 -6.75 -10.30
CA LEU A 154 -3.58 -5.93 -11.10
C LEU A 154 -3.30 -6.05 -12.61
N MET A 155 -2.02 -6.03 -13.00
CA MET A 155 -1.60 -6.17 -14.40
C MET A 155 -1.98 -7.54 -14.99
N TYR A 156 -1.79 -8.62 -14.24
CA TYR A 156 -2.20 -9.96 -14.69
C TYR A 156 -3.72 -10.10 -14.80
N CYS A 157 -4.47 -9.56 -13.84
CA CYS A 157 -5.93 -9.59 -13.86
C CYS A 157 -6.50 -8.80 -15.04
N THR A 158 -6.04 -7.58 -15.26
CA THR A 158 -6.48 -6.74 -16.39
C THR A 158 -6.13 -7.39 -17.73
N ALA A 159 -4.91 -7.92 -17.90
CA ALA A 159 -4.53 -8.63 -19.13
C ALA A 159 -5.38 -9.89 -19.39
N ARG A 160 -5.86 -10.57 -18.34
CA ARG A 160 -6.77 -11.72 -18.47
C ARG A 160 -8.18 -11.28 -18.87
N VAL A 161 -8.68 -10.17 -18.33
CA VAL A 161 -9.99 -9.60 -18.71
C VAL A 161 -9.98 -9.16 -20.17
N SER A 162 -8.97 -8.41 -20.60
CA SER A 162 -8.84 -7.95 -22.00
C SER A 162 -8.73 -9.10 -23.01
N ARG A 163 -8.07 -10.20 -22.64
CA ARG A 163 -8.03 -11.41 -23.49
C ARG A 163 -9.40 -12.08 -23.62
N LYS A 164 -10.17 -12.16 -22.54
CA LYS A 164 -11.52 -12.73 -22.55
C LYS A 164 -12.51 -11.86 -23.35
N THR A 165 -12.44 -10.54 -23.25
CA THR A 165 -13.27 -9.64 -24.05
C THR A 165 -12.96 -9.76 -25.54
N ASN A 166 -11.68 -9.91 -25.90
CA ASN A 166 -11.28 -10.07 -27.30
C ASN A 166 -11.66 -11.44 -27.88
N GLN A 167 -11.63 -12.51 -27.07
CA GLN A 167 -12.09 -13.84 -27.50
C GLN A 167 -13.63 -13.95 -27.59
N GLY A 168 -14.37 -13.18 -26.79
CA GLY A 168 -15.83 -13.08 -26.90
C GLY A 168 -16.32 -12.31 -28.13
N ALA A 169 -15.49 -11.39 -28.66
CA ALA A 169 -15.81 -10.61 -29.87
C ALA A 169 -15.59 -11.38 -31.18
N SER A 170 -14.70 -12.39 -31.21
CA SER A 170 -14.47 -13.24 -32.40
C SER A 170 -15.50 -14.37 -32.59
N ALA A 171 -16.50 -14.51 -31.71
CA ALA A 171 -17.50 -15.59 -31.80
C ALA A 171 -18.84 -15.17 -32.47
N ILE A 172 -18.97 -13.93 -32.94
CA ILE A 172 -20.19 -13.43 -33.62
C ILE A 172 -19.85 -13.09 -35.08
N GLY A 173 -19.48 -14.11 -35.87
CA GLY A 173 -18.99 -13.86 -37.22
C GLY A 173 -18.94 -15.06 -38.14
N SER A 174 -19.88 -16.01 -38.02
CA SER A 174 -20.12 -17.00 -39.08
C SER A 174 -21.37 -17.82 -38.79
N ARG A 175 -22.52 -17.36 -39.30
CA ARG A 175 -23.64 -18.26 -39.64
C ARG A 175 -23.80 -18.23 -41.17
N PRO A 176 -23.55 -19.34 -41.88
CA PRO A 176 -23.94 -19.47 -43.27
C PRO A 176 -25.38 -19.99 -43.33
N GLN A 177 -26.26 -19.21 -43.96
CA GLN A 177 -27.23 -19.63 -44.98
C GLN A 177 -27.90 -18.38 -45.54
#